data_AF-A0A8T1PKA3-F1
#
_entry.id   AF-A0A8T1PKA3-F1
#
_cell.length_a   1.000
_cell.length_b   1.000
_cell.length_c   1.000
_cell.angle_alpha   90.00
_cell.angle_beta   90.00
_cell.angle_gamma   90.00
#
_symmetry.space_group_name_H-M   'P 1'
#
loop_
_entity.id
_entity.type
_entity.pdbx_description
1 polymer ?
#
loop_
_entity_poly.entity_id
_entity_poly.type
_entity_poly.pdbx_seq_one_letter_code
_entity_poly.pdbx_strand_id
1 'polypeptide(L)'
;MANDDVKKSNANASGGGKKKEVKKETGLGITNCKDENFGEWYSEVVVNGELIEYYDISGCYILRPWAMSIWETMQKFFDAEIKKMNIQNCYFPLFVSPGVLQKEKDHVEGFAPEAFIPNNGRGIQGATSHCLGQNFAKMFETNFENEKGEKGMVWQNSWAYSTRTIGVMVMVHGDDKGLVLPPKVATVQVIIIPVPYKDADTRGIFDACASTVDILSGAGIRAKADFRDNYSPGWKYSHWEMKGAPLRIEIGPKDLANS
;
A
#
# COMPACT_ATOMS: atom_id res chain seq x y z
N MET A 1 8.59 -77.55 25.19
CA MET A 1 7.30 -78.03 24.68
C MET A 1 6.69 -76.81 23.97
N ALA A 2 6.93 -76.60 22.66
CA ALA A 2 6.29 -77.31 21.53
C ALA A 2 4.76 -77.27 21.68
N ASN A 3 3.93 -76.85 20.74
CA ASN A 3 4.00 -76.37 19.36
C ASN A 3 2.53 -75.89 19.10
N ASP A 4 2.18 -74.94 18.23
CA ASP A 4 1.90 -75.18 16.80
C ASP A 4 1.47 -73.85 16.13
N ASP A 5 2.34 -73.33 15.27
CA ASP A 5 2.15 -73.18 13.82
C ASP A 5 0.73 -73.06 13.18
N VAL A 6 0.53 -72.00 12.37
CA VAL A 6 0.18 -72.04 10.90
C VAL A 6 -0.76 -70.92 10.37
N LYS A 7 -0.14 -70.10 9.49
CA LYS A 7 -0.56 -69.47 8.20
C LYS A 7 -1.66 -68.38 8.06
N LYS A 8 -1.16 -67.22 7.59
CA LYS A 8 -1.48 -66.45 6.36
C LYS A 8 -2.95 -66.20 5.96
N SER A 9 -3.27 -64.91 5.81
CA SER A 9 -3.84 -64.38 4.56
C SER A 9 -3.48 -62.91 4.36
N ASN A 10 -2.92 -62.63 3.17
CA ASN A 10 -2.69 -61.29 2.62
C ASN A 10 -3.98 -60.85 1.94
N ALA A 11 -4.52 -59.69 2.29
CA ALA A 11 -5.60 -59.05 1.55
C ALA A 11 -5.17 -57.64 1.14
N ASN A 12 -4.86 -57.49 -0.15
CA ASN A 12 -4.76 -56.22 -0.84
C ASN A 12 -6.13 -55.53 -0.80
N ALA A 13 -6.22 -54.36 -0.17
CA ALA A 13 -7.33 -53.44 -0.35
C ALA A 13 -6.85 -52.24 -1.17
N SER A 14 -7.12 -52.30 -2.47
CA SER A 14 -7.00 -51.19 -3.42
C SER A 14 -8.07 -50.14 -3.13
N GLY A 15 -7.71 -49.11 -2.36
CA GLY A 15 -8.54 -47.93 -2.14
C GLY A 15 -8.19 -46.83 -3.13
N GLY A 16 -9.04 -46.62 -4.14
CA GLY A 16 -8.96 -45.48 -5.06
C GLY A 16 -9.19 -44.16 -4.32
N GLY A 17 -8.11 -43.51 -3.90
CA GLY A 17 -8.16 -42.14 -3.37
C GLY A 17 -8.27 -41.13 -4.50
N LYS A 18 -9.39 -40.39 -4.55
CA LYS A 18 -9.48 -39.12 -5.29
C LYS A 18 -8.28 -38.25 -4.88
N LYS A 19 -7.38 -37.96 -5.81
CA LYS A 19 -6.34 -36.94 -5.62
C LYS A 19 -7.06 -35.61 -5.30
N LYS A 20 -7.06 -35.20 -4.04
CA LYS A 20 -7.25 -33.79 -3.69
C LYS A 20 -6.14 -33.04 -4.44
N GLU A 21 -6.53 -32.14 -5.34
CA GLU A 21 -5.61 -31.12 -5.83
C GLU A 21 -5.10 -30.36 -4.61
N VAL A 22 -3.87 -30.65 -4.21
CA VAL A 22 -3.13 -29.82 -3.28
C VAL A 22 -2.86 -28.53 -4.04
N LYS A 23 -3.68 -27.50 -3.82
CA LYS A 23 -3.27 -26.12 -4.12
C LYS A 23 -1.92 -25.95 -3.42
N LYS A 24 -0.84 -25.87 -4.19
CA LYS A 24 0.46 -25.46 -3.65
C LYS A 24 0.26 -24.04 -3.16
N GLU A 25 -0.01 -23.88 -1.86
CA GLU A 25 0.05 -22.59 -1.20
C GLU A 25 1.47 -22.07 -1.42
N THR A 26 1.57 -21.09 -2.30
CA THR A 26 2.75 -20.24 -2.40
C THR A 26 2.84 -19.58 -1.03
N GLY A 27 3.84 -19.89 -0.20
CA GLY A 27 3.97 -19.39 1.18
C GLY A 27 4.14 -17.87 1.35
N LEU A 28 3.58 -17.09 0.42
CA LEU A 28 3.44 -15.65 0.36
C LEU A 28 2.06 -15.16 0.82
N GLY A 29 1.10 -16.06 1.08
CA GLY A 29 -0.27 -15.68 1.44
C GLY A 29 -0.38 -15.06 2.84
N ILE A 30 -1.48 -14.34 3.08
CA ILE A 30 -1.85 -13.84 4.41
C ILE A 30 -2.41 -15.00 5.22
N THR A 31 -2.08 -15.07 6.51
CA THR A 31 -2.59 -16.14 7.39
C THR A 31 -3.77 -15.68 8.24
N ASN A 32 -3.92 -14.38 8.46
CA ASN A 32 -5.00 -13.79 9.23
C ASN A 32 -6.08 -13.19 8.33
N CYS A 33 -7.35 -13.53 8.59
CA CYS A 33 -8.50 -12.91 7.92
C CYS A 33 -8.73 -11.49 8.47
N LYS A 34 -9.00 -10.53 7.57
CA LYS A 34 -9.24 -9.11 7.90
C LYS A 34 -10.38 -8.93 8.91
N ASP A 35 -11.45 -9.71 8.77
CA ASP A 35 -12.64 -9.62 9.62
C ASP A 35 -12.50 -10.35 10.95
N GLU A 36 -11.54 -11.28 11.07
CA GLU A 36 -11.33 -12.08 12.28
C GLU A 36 -10.23 -11.51 13.17
N ASN A 37 -9.09 -11.14 12.57
CA ASN A 37 -7.92 -10.62 13.29
C ASN A 37 -7.31 -9.44 12.56
N PHE A 38 -8.02 -8.31 12.60
CA PHE A 38 -7.65 -7.08 11.89
C PHE A 38 -6.24 -6.57 12.19
N GLY A 39 -5.77 -6.70 13.44
CA GLY A 39 -4.44 -6.20 13.86
C GLY A 39 -3.29 -6.98 13.24
N GLU A 40 -3.38 -8.31 13.30
CA GLU A 40 -2.37 -9.19 12.68
C GLU A 40 -2.49 -9.18 11.16
N TRP A 41 -3.71 -9.18 10.61
CA TRP A 41 -3.95 -9.00 9.17
C TRP A 41 -3.26 -7.73 8.65
N TYR A 42 -3.47 -6.59 9.32
CA TYR A 42 -2.89 -5.33 8.89
C TYR A 42 -1.36 -5.39 8.90
N SER A 43 -0.79 -6.00 9.94
CA SER A 43 0.66 -6.19 10.08
C SER A 43 1.23 -7.07 8.97
N GLU A 44 0.58 -8.19 8.66
CA GLU A 44 0.95 -9.06 7.54
C GLU A 44 0.89 -8.33 6.20
N VAL A 45 -0.19 -7.59 5.93
CA VAL A 45 -0.37 -6.86 4.67
C VAL A 45 0.73 -5.83 4.44
N VAL A 46 1.03 -4.98 5.44
CA VAL A 46 2.00 -3.89 5.26
C VAL A 46 3.44 -4.38 5.19
N VAL A 47 3.75 -5.53 5.82
CA VAL A 47 5.08 -6.15 5.77
C VAL A 47 5.25 -6.99 4.50
N ASN A 48 4.35 -7.93 4.23
CA ASN A 48 4.42 -8.83 3.07
C ASN A 48 4.19 -8.09 1.75
N GLY A 49 3.40 -7.01 1.77
CA GLY A 49 3.25 -6.06 0.66
C GLY A 49 4.48 -5.18 0.43
N GLU A 50 5.48 -5.24 1.31
CA GLU A 50 6.72 -4.45 1.28
C GLU A 50 6.48 -2.94 1.38
N LEU A 51 5.47 -2.51 2.13
CA LEU A 51 5.27 -1.09 2.44
C LEU A 51 6.22 -0.63 3.55
N ILE A 52 6.37 -1.45 4.59
CA ILE A 52 7.17 -1.10 5.76
C ILE A 52 8.11 -2.21 6.20
N GLU A 53 9.10 -1.82 6.99
CA GLU A 53 9.85 -2.69 7.88
C GLU A 53 9.77 -2.12 9.31
N TYR A 54 9.66 -3.01 10.31
CA TYR A 54 9.74 -2.60 11.70
C TYR A 54 11.15 -2.12 12.03
N TYR A 55 11.24 -1.09 12.87
CA TYR A 55 12.50 -0.57 13.36
C TYR A 55 12.65 -0.85 14.86
N ASP A 56 13.90 -0.90 15.33
CA ASP A 56 14.20 -1.22 16.74
C ASP A 56 13.72 -0.14 17.72
N ILE A 57 13.45 1.08 17.23
CA ILE A 57 12.85 2.15 18.03
C ILE A 57 11.34 2.04 17.94
N SER A 58 10.71 1.82 19.11
CA SER A 58 9.25 1.73 19.23
C SER A 58 8.55 2.95 18.61
N GLY A 59 7.53 2.70 17.79
CA GLY A 59 6.79 3.73 17.07
C GLY A 59 7.45 4.23 15.78
N CYS A 60 8.63 3.71 15.42
CA CYS A 60 9.30 4.02 14.15
C CYS A 60 9.20 2.84 13.17
N TYR A 61 9.03 3.19 11.89
CA TYR A 61 8.93 2.24 10.79
C TYR A 61 9.78 2.74 9.63
N ILE A 62 10.48 1.83 8.95
CA ILE A 62 11.15 2.13 7.70
C ILE A 62 10.09 2.12 6.60
N LEU A 63 9.91 3.25 5.92
CA LEU A 63 9.07 3.31 4.73
C LEU A 63 9.86 2.80 3.53
N ARG A 64 9.50 1.61 3.03
CA ARG A 64 10.15 0.99 1.88
C ARG A 64 9.76 1.73 0.58
N PRO A 65 10.49 1.50 -0.54
CA PRO A 65 10.20 2.19 -1.81
C PRO A 65 8.73 2.08 -2.26
N TRP A 66 8.03 0.99 -1.95
CA TRP A 66 6.63 0.81 -2.29
C TRP A 66 5.72 1.82 -1.59
N ALA A 67 5.93 2.06 -0.30
CA ALA A 67 5.21 3.08 0.46
C ALA A 67 5.65 4.51 0.11
N MET A 68 6.95 4.72 -0.07
CA MET A 68 7.48 6.04 -0.43
C MET A 68 6.97 6.53 -1.79
N SER A 69 6.83 5.65 -2.79
CA SER A 69 6.24 6.00 -4.09
C SER A 69 4.79 6.47 -3.98
N ILE A 70 4.00 5.89 -3.06
CA ILE A 70 2.62 6.34 -2.78
C ILE A 70 2.69 7.75 -2.18
N TRP A 71 3.55 7.95 -1.19
CA TRP A 71 3.73 9.24 -0.53
C TRP A 71 4.17 10.35 -1.49
N GLU A 72 5.16 10.09 -2.34
CA GLU A 72 5.64 11.01 -3.36
C GLU A 72 4.55 11.39 -4.36
N THR A 73 3.71 10.43 -4.75
CA THR A 73 2.55 10.69 -5.62
C THR A 73 1.55 11.64 -4.96
N MET A 74 1.25 11.42 -3.68
CA MET A 74 0.36 12.29 -2.91
C MET A 74 0.94 13.69 -2.74
N GLN A 75 2.23 13.78 -2.39
CA GLN A 75 2.94 15.05 -2.27
C GLN A 75 2.93 15.82 -3.58
N LYS A 76 3.26 15.17 -4.70
CA LYS A 76 3.27 15.80 -6.03
C LYS A 76 1.91 16.36 -6.42
N PHE A 77 0.85 15.61 -6.15
CA PHE A 77 -0.52 16.07 -6.40
C PHE A 77 -0.85 17.29 -5.54
N PHE A 78 -0.67 17.16 -4.22
CA PHE A 78 -1.08 18.20 -3.28
C PHE A 78 -0.27 19.49 -3.46
N ASP A 79 1.04 19.38 -3.68
CA ASP A 79 1.94 20.50 -3.98
C ASP A 79 1.49 21.28 -5.24
N ALA A 80 1.08 20.57 -6.29
CA ALA A 80 0.54 21.20 -7.49
C ALA A 80 -0.77 21.95 -7.22
N GLU A 81 -1.64 21.43 -6.36
CA GLU A 81 -2.92 22.08 -6.02
C GLU A 81 -2.72 23.33 -5.16
N ILE A 82 -1.86 23.29 -4.13
CA ILE A 82 -1.63 24.47 -3.26
C ILE A 82 -0.91 25.59 -4.01
N LYS A 83 -0.05 25.26 -4.98
CA LYS A 83 0.63 26.25 -5.83
C LYS A 83 -0.35 27.06 -6.69
N LYS A 84 -1.47 26.46 -7.13
CA LYS A 84 -2.55 27.19 -7.83
C LYS A 84 -3.21 28.24 -6.93
N MET A 85 -3.08 28.11 -5.61
CA MET A 85 -3.59 29.04 -4.60
C MET A 85 -2.53 30.06 -4.16
N ASN A 86 -1.40 30.16 -4.88
CA ASN A 86 -0.25 31.02 -4.55
C ASN A 86 0.42 30.69 -3.20
N ILE A 87 0.27 29.47 -2.70
CA ILE A 87 0.96 29.00 -1.49
C ILE A 87 2.40 28.67 -1.85
N GLN A 88 3.34 29.14 -1.04
CA GLN A 88 4.78 28.96 -1.23
C GLN A 88 5.35 27.98 -0.21
N ASN A 89 6.11 27.00 -0.69
CA ASN A 89 6.82 26.06 0.20
C ASN A 89 8.00 26.77 0.87
N CYS A 90 8.20 26.45 2.14
CA CYS A 90 9.35 26.89 2.92
C CYS A 90 9.77 25.78 3.89
N TYR A 91 10.97 25.87 4.45
CA TYR A 91 11.50 24.93 5.42
C TYR A 91 11.98 25.69 6.65
N PHE A 92 11.45 25.33 7.82
CA PHE A 92 11.88 25.82 9.12
C PHE A 92 12.74 24.75 9.81
N PRO A 93 13.70 25.12 10.68
CA PRO A 93 14.52 24.15 11.39
C PRO A 93 13.69 23.17 12.23
N LEU A 94 14.09 21.89 12.23
CA LEU A 94 13.44 20.86 13.04
C LEU A 94 13.54 21.11 14.55
N PHE A 95 14.64 21.69 15.01
CA PHE A 95 14.87 21.96 16.42
C PHE A 95 14.23 23.29 16.84
N VAL A 96 13.40 23.22 17.87
CA VAL A 96 12.76 24.37 18.52
C VAL A 96 13.19 24.45 19.99
N SER A 97 13.39 25.66 20.51
CA SER A 97 13.75 25.81 21.91
C SER A 97 12.55 25.49 22.84
N PRO A 98 12.78 24.91 24.02
CA PRO A 98 11.69 24.58 24.95
C PRO A 98 10.85 25.80 25.33
N GLY A 99 11.46 26.99 25.43
CA GLY A 99 10.76 28.23 25.74
C GLY A 99 9.75 28.65 24.68
N VAL A 100 10.02 28.39 23.40
CA VAL A 100 9.07 28.66 22.30
C VAL A 100 7.94 27.63 22.30
N LEU A 101 8.28 26.35 22.47
CA LEU A 101 7.29 25.27 22.51
C LEU A 101 6.30 25.43 23.68
N GLN A 102 6.80 25.87 24.84
CA GLN A 102 5.99 26.04 26.04
C GLN A 102 4.96 27.15 25.91
N LYS A 103 5.21 28.17 25.06
CA LYS A 103 4.23 29.22 24.81
C LYS A 103 2.94 28.65 24.18
N GLU A 104 3.03 27.61 23.35
CA GLU A 104 1.90 27.05 22.58
C GLU A 104 1.03 26.05 23.37
N LYS A 105 1.46 25.64 24.57
CA LYS A 105 0.86 24.53 25.33
C LYS A 105 -0.62 24.73 25.69
N ASP A 106 -1.06 25.97 25.87
CA ASP A 106 -2.37 26.28 26.42
C ASP A 106 -3.48 26.43 25.35
N HIS A 107 -3.19 26.21 24.06
CA HIS A 107 -4.09 26.57 22.95
C HIS A 107 -4.40 25.42 21.96
N VAL A 108 -4.14 24.16 22.32
CA VAL A 108 -4.44 23.01 21.45
C VAL A 108 -5.83 22.45 21.78
N GLU A 109 -6.85 22.82 20.99
CA GLU A 109 -8.17 22.18 21.02
C GLU A 109 -8.20 20.91 20.15
N GLY A 110 -9.02 19.94 20.58
CA GLY A 110 -9.07 18.58 20.05
C GLY A 110 -9.65 18.43 18.64
N PHE A 111 -9.37 17.27 18.03
CA PHE A 111 -9.69 16.97 16.65
C PHE A 111 -10.89 16.01 16.50
N ALA A 112 -11.68 16.19 15.45
CA ALA A 112 -12.77 15.29 15.09
C ALA A 112 -12.32 14.26 14.03
N PRO A 113 -12.73 12.98 14.13
CA PRO A 113 -12.44 11.96 13.12
C PRO A 113 -13.26 12.17 11.83
N GLU A 114 -12.63 12.00 10.67
CA GLU A 114 -13.23 12.26 9.34
C GLU A 114 -13.34 11.01 8.44
N ALA A 115 -12.60 9.94 8.75
CA ALA A 115 -12.67 8.66 8.07
C ALA A 115 -13.11 7.55 9.05
N PHE A 116 -13.67 6.47 8.53
CA PHE A 116 -14.19 5.36 9.32
C PHE A 116 -13.64 4.04 8.80
N ILE A 117 -13.20 3.18 9.70
CA ILE A 117 -12.72 1.83 9.39
C ILE A 117 -13.81 0.82 9.78
N PRO A 118 -14.58 0.27 8.82
CA PRO A 118 -15.73 -0.58 9.14
C PRO A 118 -15.37 -1.83 9.94
N ASN A 119 -14.26 -2.47 9.62
CA ASN A 119 -13.86 -3.77 10.20
C ASN A 119 -13.54 -3.68 11.71
N ASN A 120 -13.22 -2.50 12.24
CA ASN A 120 -12.98 -2.31 13.68
C ASN A 120 -13.91 -1.28 14.33
N GLY A 121 -14.82 -0.68 13.56
CA GLY A 121 -15.80 0.30 14.04
C GLY A 121 -15.21 1.63 14.53
N ARG A 122 -13.98 1.99 14.11
CA ARG A 122 -13.28 3.19 14.63
C ARG A 122 -13.24 4.32 13.60
N GLY A 123 -13.50 5.53 14.10
CA GLY A 123 -13.16 6.77 13.40
C GLY A 123 -11.66 7.04 13.41
N ILE A 124 -11.13 7.56 12.32
CA ILE A 124 -9.75 7.98 12.15
C ILE A 124 -9.70 9.33 11.43
N GLN A 125 -8.90 10.25 11.94
CA GLN A 125 -8.70 11.55 11.30
C GLN A 125 -7.66 11.44 10.19
N GLY A 126 -8.05 11.70 8.94
CA GLY A 126 -7.17 11.62 7.76
C GLY A 126 -6.36 12.88 7.49
N ALA A 127 -6.95 14.05 7.72
CA ALA A 127 -6.33 15.37 7.57
C ALA A 127 -6.95 16.36 8.56
N THR A 128 -6.47 17.61 8.57
CA THR A 128 -7.06 18.69 9.35
C THR A 128 -6.92 20.03 8.65
N SER A 129 -7.87 20.93 8.91
CA SER A 129 -7.82 22.33 8.51
C SER A 129 -8.49 23.19 9.59
N HIS A 130 -7.78 24.20 10.06
CA HIS A 130 -8.18 25.06 11.16
C HIS A 130 -8.29 26.51 10.71
N CYS A 131 -9.36 27.16 11.14
CA CYS A 131 -9.40 28.62 11.25
C CYS A 131 -8.88 29.01 12.63
N LEU A 132 -7.66 29.54 12.70
CA LEU A 132 -7.01 29.90 13.97
C LEU A 132 -7.43 31.31 14.45
N GLY A 133 -8.15 32.04 13.60
CA GLY A 133 -8.52 33.43 13.85
C GLY A 133 -7.27 34.27 14.10
N GLN A 134 -7.30 35.01 15.21
CA GLN A 134 -6.19 35.85 15.66
C GLN A 134 -5.50 35.30 16.92
N ASN A 135 -5.77 34.04 17.31
CA ASN A 135 -5.25 33.49 18.57
C ASN A 135 -3.71 33.47 18.58
N PHE A 136 -3.11 32.89 17.54
CA PHE A 136 -1.65 32.87 17.36
C PHE A 136 -1.07 34.26 17.06
N ALA A 137 -1.79 35.10 16.32
CA ALA A 137 -1.36 36.47 16.02
C ALA A 137 -1.24 37.32 17.29
N LYS A 138 -2.16 37.17 18.25
CA LYS A 138 -2.08 37.82 19.58
C LYS A 138 -0.88 37.36 20.37
N MET A 139 -0.65 36.05 20.37
CA MET A 139 0.39 35.40 21.15
C MET A 139 1.81 35.70 20.67
N PHE A 140 1.99 35.82 19.35
CA PHE A 140 3.29 36.11 18.72
C PHE A 140 3.42 37.57 18.26
N GLU A 141 2.46 38.43 18.61
CA GLU A 141 2.41 39.84 18.24
C GLU A 141 2.54 40.09 16.72
N THR A 142 1.94 39.21 15.92
CA THR A 142 1.98 39.25 14.46
C THR A 142 0.99 40.29 13.93
N ASN A 143 1.49 41.50 13.70
CA ASN A 143 0.72 42.65 13.26
C ASN A 143 1.02 43.04 11.80
N PHE A 144 0.10 43.77 11.18
CA PHE A 144 0.27 44.45 9.90
C PHE A 144 -0.23 45.89 10.00
N GLU A 145 0.17 46.74 9.06
CA GLU A 145 -0.34 48.10 8.88
C GLU A 145 -1.18 48.13 7.60
N ASN A 146 -2.41 48.66 7.68
CA ASN A 146 -3.28 48.76 6.52
C ASN A 146 -3.00 50.04 5.70
N GLU A 147 -3.68 50.22 4.57
CA GLU A 147 -3.51 51.39 3.68
C GLU A 147 -3.79 52.75 4.36
N LYS A 148 -4.48 52.75 5.51
CA LYS A 148 -4.79 53.96 6.29
C LYS A 148 -3.78 54.23 7.41
N GLY A 149 -2.76 53.40 7.57
CA GLY A 149 -1.78 53.48 8.66
C GLY A 149 -2.25 52.89 9.97
N GLU A 150 -3.36 52.14 9.99
CA GLU A 150 -3.89 51.51 11.20
C GLU A 150 -3.25 50.14 11.41
N LYS A 151 -2.86 49.83 12.65
CA LYS A 151 -2.34 48.51 13.02
C LYS A 151 -3.48 47.52 13.19
N GLY A 152 -3.35 46.35 12.55
CA GLY A 152 -4.25 45.21 12.71
C GLY A 152 -3.47 43.91 12.98
N MET A 153 -4.17 42.88 13.45
CA MET A 153 -3.61 41.53 13.62
C MET A 153 -4.02 40.63 12.47
N VAL A 154 -3.07 39.82 12.00
CA VAL A 154 -3.31 38.87 10.92
C VAL A 154 -4.30 37.78 11.33
N TRP A 155 -5.10 37.33 10.37
CA TRP A 155 -5.89 36.12 10.51
C TRP A 155 -5.10 34.93 9.98
N GLN A 156 -5.08 33.83 10.73
CA GLN A 156 -4.26 32.67 10.41
C GLN A 156 -5.12 31.41 10.26
N ASN A 157 -4.68 30.55 9.35
CA ASN A 157 -5.18 29.19 9.18
C ASN A 157 -3.98 28.23 9.23
N SER A 158 -4.22 27.00 9.66
CA SER A 158 -3.25 25.90 9.50
C SER A 158 -3.96 24.65 9.03
N TRP A 159 -3.27 23.79 8.31
CA TRP A 159 -3.80 22.52 7.82
C TRP A 159 -2.66 21.53 7.68
N ALA A 160 -2.98 20.24 7.77
CA ALA A 160 -2.00 19.19 7.65
C ALA A 160 -2.64 17.87 7.21
N TYR A 161 -1.85 17.06 6.52
CA TYR A 161 -2.08 15.63 6.34
C TYR A 161 -0.74 14.92 6.53
N SER A 162 -0.76 13.62 6.81
CA SER A 162 0.44 12.83 7.08
C SER A 162 0.39 11.48 6.39
N THR A 163 1.46 10.69 6.52
CA THR A 163 1.53 9.30 6.04
C THR A 163 0.46 8.38 6.63
N ARG A 164 -0.30 8.84 7.65
CA ARG A 164 -1.52 8.18 8.12
C ARG A 164 -2.50 7.87 6.99
N THR A 165 -2.56 8.71 5.96
CA THR A 165 -3.44 8.49 4.80
C THR A 165 -3.14 7.17 4.08
N ILE A 166 -1.87 6.73 4.05
CA ILE A 166 -1.46 5.45 3.47
C ILE A 166 -2.03 4.30 4.31
N GLY A 167 -1.91 4.38 5.63
CA GLY A 167 -2.50 3.39 6.53
C GLY A 167 -4.02 3.31 6.38
N VAL A 168 -4.71 4.45 6.29
CA VAL A 168 -6.16 4.50 6.02
C VAL A 168 -6.49 3.82 4.70
N MET A 169 -5.76 4.11 3.63
CA MET A 169 -5.96 3.46 2.32
C MET A 169 -5.81 1.93 2.42
N VAL A 170 -4.78 1.42 3.11
CA VAL A 170 -4.60 -0.02 3.31
C VAL A 170 -5.76 -0.62 4.10
N MET A 171 -6.15 0.00 5.21
CA MET A 171 -7.25 -0.49 6.05
C MET A 171 -8.59 -0.50 5.30
N VAL A 172 -8.84 0.49 4.45
CA VAL A 172 -10.09 0.60 3.68
C VAL A 172 -10.13 -0.41 2.54
N HIS A 173 -9.07 -0.50 1.72
CA HIS A 173 -9.11 -1.25 0.47
C HIS A 173 -8.54 -2.66 0.54
N GLY A 174 -7.56 -2.92 1.42
CA GLY A 174 -6.89 -4.22 1.51
C GLY A 174 -7.86 -5.37 1.78
N ASP A 175 -7.50 -6.56 1.34
CA ASP A 175 -8.28 -7.79 1.48
C ASP A 175 -7.40 -8.95 1.98
N ASP A 176 -7.94 -10.17 2.01
CA ASP A 176 -7.23 -11.38 2.47
C ASP A 176 -6.20 -11.91 1.44
N LYS A 177 -6.02 -11.23 0.31
CA LYS A 177 -4.94 -11.51 -0.65
C LYS A 177 -3.78 -10.52 -0.53
N GLY A 178 -4.00 -9.35 0.06
CA GLY A 178 -2.96 -8.35 0.25
C GLY A 178 -3.43 -6.91 0.11
N LEU A 179 -2.50 -6.11 -0.39
CA LEU A 179 -2.76 -4.73 -0.73
C LEU A 179 -3.75 -4.65 -1.89
N VAL A 180 -4.63 -3.66 -1.84
CA VAL A 180 -5.47 -3.26 -2.97
C VAL A 180 -5.25 -1.77 -3.17
N LEU A 181 -4.37 -1.43 -4.12
CA LEU A 181 -3.95 -0.04 -4.31
C LEU A 181 -4.84 0.66 -5.34
N PRO A 182 -5.34 1.88 -5.06
CA PRO A 182 -5.98 2.69 -6.08
C PRO A 182 -5.01 2.98 -7.24
N PRO A 183 -5.44 2.86 -8.53
CA PRO A 183 -4.54 2.99 -9.67
C PRO A 183 -3.79 4.33 -9.75
N LYS A 184 -4.30 5.41 -9.16
CA LYS A 184 -3.60 6.71 -9.16
C LYS A 184 -2.33 6.71 -8.32
N VAL A 185 -2.24 5.86 -7.29
CA VAL A 185 -1.08 5.80 -6.37
C VAL A 185 -0.27 4.51 -6.49
N ALA A 186 -0.79 3.47 -7.14
CA ALA A 186 -0.08 2.21 -7.33
C ALA A 186 1.22 2.39 -8.14
N THR A 187 2.36 1.98 -7.61
CA THR A 187 3.67 2.09 -8.29
C THR A 187 3.68 1.35 -9.63
N VAL A 188 3.10 0.15 -9.65
CA VAL A 188 2.81 -0.63 -10.86
C VAL A 188 1.30 -0.73 -10.98
N GLN A 189 0.75 -0.19 -12.06
CA GLN A 189 -0.69 -0.26 -12.37
C GLN A 189 -1.04 -1.58 -13.06
N VAL A 190 -0.18 -2.02 -13.96
CA VAL A 190 -0.38 -3.24 -14.76
C VAL A 190 0.86 -4.11 -14.70
N ILE A 191 0.71 -5.35 -14.25
CA ILE A 191 1.76 -6.36 -14.32
C ILE A 191 1.46 -7.36 -15.44
N ILE A 192 2.43 -7.56 -16.34
CA ILE A 192 2.35 -8.53 -17.43
C ILE A 192 3.14 -9.77 -17.01
N ILE A 193 2.53 -10.95 -17.11
CA ILE A 193 3.16 -12.21 -16.71
C ILE A 193 3.13 -13.20 -17.89
N PRO A 194 4.31 -13.63 -18.38
CA PRO A 194 4.38 -14.67 -19.39
C PRO A 194 3.99 -16.02 -18.78
N VAL A 195 3.18 -16.79 -19.50
CA VAL A 195 2.70 -18.11 -19.11
C VAL A 195 3.16 -19.15 -20.15
N PRO A 196 4.46 -19.49 -20.19
CA PRO A 196 4.97 -20.48 -21.12
C PRO A 196 4.39 -21.87 -20.79
N TYR A 197 4.04 -22.63 -21.83
CA TYR A 197 3.67 -24.04 -21.72
C TYR A 197 4.69 -24.91 -22.49
N LYS A 198 4.61 -26.23 -22.33
CA LYS A 198 5.48 -27.17 -23.04
C LYS A 198 5.39 -26.92 -24.56
N ASP A 199 6.55 -26.87 -25.20
CA ASP A 199 6.73 -26.67 -26.65
C ASP A 199 6.22 -25.32 -27.19
N ALA A 200 6.04 -24.32 -26.32
CA ALA A 200 5.65 -22.96 -26.71
C ALA A 200 6.81 -22.11 -27.23
N ASP A 201 6.51 -21.20 -28.16
CA ASP A 201 7.41 -20.11 -28.56
C ASP A 201 7.58 -19.11 -27.40
N THR A 202 8.49 -19.46 -26.49
CA THR A 202 8.79 -18.65 -25.31
C THR A 202 9.30 -17.27 -25.70
N ARG A 203 10.04 -17.18 -26.81
CA ARG A 203 10.58 -15.91 -27.30
C ARG A 203 9.44 -15.02 -27.79
N GLY A 204 8.54 -15.54 -28.61
CA GLY A 204 7.35 -14.83 -29.04
C GLY A 204 6.49 -14.33 -27.87
N ILE A 205 6.34 -15.14 -26.81
CA ILE A 205 5.59 -14.72 -25.60
C ILE A 205 6.29 -13.54 -24.93
N PHE A 206 7.61 -13.60 -24.79
CA PHE A 206 8.38 -12.55 -24.12
C PHE A 206 8.38 -11.26 -24.94
N ASP A 207 8.50 -11.36 -26.26
CA ASP A 207 8.42 -10.23 -27.18
C ASP A 207 7.02 -9.58 -27.13
N ALA A 208 5.95 -10.38 -27.09
CA ALA A 208 4.59 -9.85 -26.93
C ALA A 208 4.37 -9.17 -25.56
N CYS A 209 4.92 -9.74 -24.48
CA CYS A 209 4.90 -9.11 -23.16
C CYS A 209 5.63 -7.75 -23.17
N ALA A 210 6.82 -7.69 -23.79
CA ALA A 210 7.59 -6.45 -23.90
C ALA A 210 6.84 -5.40 -24.74
N SER A 211 6.31 -5.80 -25.90
CA SER A 211 5.48 -4.93 -26.73
C SER A 211 4.25 -4.41 -25.98
N THR A 212 3.61 -5.24 -25.16
CA THR A 212 2.46 -4.82 -24.34
C THR A 212 2.86 -3.78 -23.31
N VAL A 213 4.02 -3.95 -22.65
CA VAL A 213 4.57 -2.96 -21.73
C VAL A 213 4.82 -1.62 -22.44
N ASP A 214 5.41 -1.66 -23.63
CA ASP A 214 5.72 -0.44 -24.39
C ASP A 214 4.45 0.30 -24.82
N ILE A 215 3.42 -0.41 -25.29
CA ILE A 215 2.12 0.18 -25.66
C ILE A 215 1.48 0.87 -24.44
N LEU A 216 1.42 0.17 -23.31
CA LEU A 216 0.81 0.72 -22.09
C LEU A 216 1.61 1.90 -21.54
N SER A 217 2.94 1.80 -21.52
CA SER A 217 3.83 2.87 -21.06
C SER A 217 3.73 4.10 -21.97
N GLY A 218 3.62 3.89 -23.29
CA GLY A 218 3.37 4.96 -24.26
C GLY A 218 2.04 5.68 -24.05
N ALA A 219 1.03 4.99 -23.47
CA ALA A 219 -0.24 5.58 -23.06
C ALA A 219 -0.20 6.21 -21.64
N GLY A 220 0.98 6.27 -20.99
CA GLY A 220 1.14 6.84 -19.65
C GLY A 220 0.74 5.91 -18.51
N ILE A 221 0.53 4.61 -18.78
CA ILE A 221 0.21 3.59 -17.77
C ILE A 221 1.51 3.02 -17.21
N ARG A 222 1.62 2.93 -15.88
CA ARG A 222 2.79 2.34 -15.21
C ARG A 222 2.74 0.81 -15.32
N ALA A 223 3.21 0.29 -16.45
CA ALA A 223 3.23 -1.14 -16.75
C ALA A 223 4.62 -1.75 -16.49
N LYS A 224 4.64 -3.03 -16.11
CA LYS A 224 5.87 -3.82 -15.93
C LYS A 224 5.63 -5.27 -16.35
N ALA A 225 6.64 -5.97 -16.86
CA ALA A 225 6.58 -7.41 -17.06
C ALA A 225 7.46 -8.16 -16.05
N ASP A 226 7.02 -9.35 -15.62
CA ASP A 226 7.76 -10.23 -14.72
C ASP A 226 8.33 -11.46 -15.45
N PHE A 227 9.55 -11.30 -15.97
CA PHE A 227 10.26 -12.32 -16.74
C PHE A 227 11.06 -13.32 -15.89
N ARG A 228 10.96 -13.27 -14.56
CA ARG A 228 11.69 -14.20 -13.68
C ARG A 228 11.34 -15.65 -14.00
N ASP A 229 12.30 -16.48 -14.38
CA ASP A 229 12.09 -17.88 -14.79
C ASP A 229 12.13 -18.85 -13.61
N ASN A 230 12.76 -18.45 -12.51
CA ASN A 230 12.87 -19.22 -11.27
C ASN A 230 11.56 -19.30 -10.46
N TYR A 231 10.49 -18.61 -10.89
CA TYR A 231 9.17 -18.63 -10.24
C TYR A 231 8.08 -19.09 -11.19
N SER A 232 7.17 -19.93 -10.70
CA SER A 232 5.98 -20.33 -11.44
C SER A 232 5.04 -19.14 -11.68
N PRO A 233 4.20 -19.16 -12.73
CA PRO A 233 3.19 -18.12 -12.94
C PRO A 233 2.30 -17.91 -11.70
N GLY A 234 1.84 -19.00 -11.07
CA GLY A 234 1.03 -18.93 -9.85
C GLY A 234 1.74 -18.22 -8.68
N TRP A 235 3.05 -18.42 -8.51
CA TRP A 235 3.82 -17.68 -7.50
C TRP A 235 3.86 -16.18 -7.82
N LYS A 236 4.05 -15.82 -9.10
CA LYS A 236 4.05 -14.42 -9.54
C LYS A 236 2.67 -13.78 -9.32
N TYR A 237 1.59 -14.52 -9.56
CA TYR A 237 0.23 -14.02 -9.32
C TYR A 237 0.06 -13.59 -7.87
N SER A 238 0.37 -14.49 -6.92
CA SER A 238 0.28 -14.19 -5.49
C SER A 238 1.24 -13.09 -5.05
N HIS A 239 2.46 -13.05 -5.60
CA HIS A 239 3.41 -11.97 -5.32
C HIS A 239 2.88 -10.59 -5.71
N TRP A 240 2.30 -10.44 -6.90
CA TRP A 240 1.80 -9.16 -7.38
C TRP A 240 0.41 -8.79 -6.82
N GLU A 241 -0.42 -9.78 -6.48
CA GLU A 241 -1.64 -9.59 -5.70
C GLU A 241 -1.30 -9.06 -4.30
N MET A 242 -0.33 -9.66 -3.60
CA MET A 242 0.14 -9.20 -2.30
C MET A 242 0.61 -7.74 -2.33
N LYS A 243 1.34 -7.37 -3.39
CA LYS A 243 1.85 -6.00 -3.59
C LYS A 243 0.80 -5.00 -4.10
N GLY A 244 -0.41 -5.47 -4.41
CA GLY A 244 -1.55 -4.65 -4.82
C GLY A 244 -1.42 -4.04 -6.21
N ALA A 245 -0.82 -4.76 -7.16
CA ALA A 245 -0.89 -4.39 -8.57
C ALA A 245 -2.37 -4.43 -9.03
N PRO A 246 -2.97 -3.31 -9.46
CA PRO A 246 -4.39 -3.23 -9.77
C PRO A 246 -4.86 -4.16 -10.90
N LEU A 247 -4.01 -4.36 -11.92
CA LEU A 247 -4.32 -5.21 -13.06
C LEU A 247 -3.17 -6.17 -13.36
N ARG A 248 -3.52 -7.41 -13.68
CA ARG A 248 -2.61 -8.43 -14.21
C ARG A 248 -3.04 -8.82 -15.62
N ILE A 249 -2.09 -8.83 -16.56
CA ILE A 249 -2.26 -9.39 -17.91
C ILE A 249 -1.41 -10.64 -18.02
N GLU A 250 -2.01 -11.73 -18.47
CA GLU A 250 -1.35 -13.02 -18.66
C GLU A 250 -1.21 -13.25 -20.16
N ILE A 251 0.00 -13.60 -20.63
CA ILE A 251 0.24 -13.86 -22.05
C ILE A 251 0.84 -15.26 -22.18
N GLY A 252 0.08 -16.16 -22.79
CA GLY A 252 0.47 -17.52 -23.10
C GLY A 252 0.39 -17.83 -24.60
N PRO A 253 0.64 -19.11 -24.97
CA PRO A 253 0.68 -19.52 -26.37
C PRO A 253 -0.64 -19.32 -27.13
N LYS A 254 -1.77 -19.45 -26.43
CA LYS A 254 -3.10 -19.24 -27.02
C LYS A 254 -3.38 -17.79 -27.35
N ASP A 255 -2.79 -16.87 -26.59
CA ASP A 255 -2.98 -15.44 -26.79
C ASP A 255 -2.19 -14.96 -28.01
N LEU A 256 -1.00 -15.52 -28.24
CA LEU A 256 -0.22 -15.31 -29.47
C LEU A 256 -0.89 -15.90 -30.72
N ALA A 257 -1.63 -17.00 -30.59
CA ALA A 257 -2.32 -17.60 -31.73
C ALA A 257 -3.55 -16.78 -32.19
N ASN A 258 -4.05 -15.89 -31.34
CA ASN A 258 -5.22 -15.05 -31.56
C ASN A 258 -4.89 -13.55 -31.71
N SER A 259 -3.60 -13.18 -31.70
CA SER A 259 -3.09 -11.81 -31.82
C SER A 259 -2.77 -11.43 -33.26
#